data_AF-A0A950UDC9-F1
#
_entry.id   AF-A0A950UDC9-F1
#
_cell.length_a   1.000
_cell.length_b   1.000
_cell.length_c   1.000
_cell.angle_alpha   90.00
_cell.angle_beta   90.00
_cell.angle_gamma   90.00
#
_symmetry.space_group_name_H-M   'P 1'
#
loop_
_entity.id
_entity.type
_entity.pdbx_description
1 polymer ?
#
loop_
_entity_poly.entity_id
_entity_poly.type
_entity_poly.pdbx_seq_one_letter_code
_entity_poly.pdbx_strand_id
1 'polypeptide(L)' 'MEDEGFVDDSFIEEMAWEYASLQGKDCVPMLRQLAAAAEQAGDTVAAQTWRAITEAAARILALESDPR' A
#
# COMPACT_ATOMS: atom_id res chain seq x y z
N MET A 1 16.96 -21.56 2.85
CA MET A 1 15.64 -21.25 3.40
C MET A 1 15.34 -19.87 2.88
N GLU A 2 14.77 -19.81 1.69
CA GLU A 2 14.28 -18.56 1.13
C GLU A 2 12.98 -18.27 1.89
N ASP A 3 12.85 -17.08 2.47
CA ASP A 3 11.64 -16.65 3.17
C ASP A 3 10.53 -16.45 2.13
N GLU A 4 9.97 -17.55 1.65
CA GLU A 4 8.84 -17.60 0.73
C GLU A 4 7.56 -17.26 1.50
N GLY A 5 7.30 -15.97 1.76
CA GLY A 5 6.00 -15.59 2.30
C GLY A 5 5.80 -14.18 2.81
N PHE A 6 6.82 -13.33 2.85
CA PHE A 6 6.66 -11.95 3.32
C PHE A 6 7.09 -10.97 2.23
N VAL A 7 6.20 -10.05 1.88
CA VAL A 7 6.56 -8.92 1.02
C VAL A 7 7.49 -8.02 1.83
N ASP A 8 8.65 -7.70 1.26
CA ASP A 8 9.64 -6.85 1.94
C ASP A 8 9.11 -5.42 2.12
N ASP A 9 9.47 -4.80 3.23
CA ASP A 9 9.08 -3.43 3.56
C ASP A 9 9.54 -2.44 2.46
N SER A 10 10.67 -2.73 1.81
CA SER A 10 11.18 -1.93 0.68
C SER A 10 10.20 -1.90 -0.51
N PHE A 11 9.58 -3.05 -0.83
CA PHE A 11 8.56 -3.13 -1.88
C PHE A 11 7.30 -2.35 -1.49
N ILE A 12 6.87 -2.47 -0.23
CA ILE A 12 5.70 -1.74 0.29
C ILE A 12 5.92 -0.23 0.14
N GLU A 13 7.09 0.26 0.54
CA GLU A 13 7.46 1.67 0.45
C GLU A 13 7.57 2.15 -1.00
N GLU A 14 8.19 1.38 -1.88
CA GLU A 14 8.30 1.71 -3.31
C GLU A 14 6.93 1.85 -3.95
N MET A 15 6.07 0.84 -3.80
CA MET A 15 4.71 0.88 -4.36
C MET A 15 3.89 2.03 -3.77
N ALA A 16 4.02 2.28 -2.46
CA ALA A 16 3.31 3.37 -1.81
C ALA A 16 3.72 4.74 -2.37
N TRP A 17 5.02 4.94 -2.62
CA TRP A 17 5.54 6.14 -3.28
C TRP A 17 5.00 6.29 -4.70
N GLU A 18 5.00 5.23 -5.50
CA GLU A 18 4.47 5.27 -6.86
C GLU A 18 3.00 5.72 -6.89
N TYR A 19 2.15 5.08 -6.07
CA TYR A 19 0.73 5.40 -6.01
C TYR A 19 0.46 6.80 -5.47
N ALA A 20 1.15 7.20 -4.40
CA ALA A 20 1.04 8.55 -3.86
C ALA A 20 1.49 9.62 -4.88
N SER A 21 2.58 9.37 -5.60
CA SER A 21 3.11 10.32 -6.58
C SER A 21 2.22 10.47 -7.82
N LEU A 22 1.64 9.36 -8.30
CA LEU A 22 0.84 9.35 -9.52
C LEU A 22 -0.59 9.86 -9.32
N GLN A 23 -1.21 9.54 -8.17
CA GLN A 23 -2.64 9.78 -7.95
C GLN A 23 -2.91 10.69 -6.74
N GLY A 24 -1.89 11.06 -5.97
CA GLY A 24 -2.06 11.85 -4.76
C GLY A 24 -3.01 11.16 -3.77
N LYS A 25 -3.88 11.95 -3.14
CA LYS A 25 -4.84 11.49 -2.11
C LYS A 25 -5.87 10.49 -2.63
N ASP A 26 -6.11 10.46 -3.93
CA ASP A 26 -7.10 9.56 -4.54
C ASP A 26 -6.62 8.10 -4.63
N CYS A 27 -5.32 7.83 -4.41
CA CYS A 27 -4.82 6.45 -4.38
C CYS A 27 -5.37 5.66 -3.17
N VAL A 28 -5.59 6.31 -2.03
CA VAL A 28 -5.97 5.65 -0.78
C VAL A 28 -7.29 4.87 -0.89
N PRO A 29 -8.41 5.43 -1.40
CA PRO A 29 -9.64 4.66 -1.59
C PRO A 29 -9.46 3.52 -2.60
N MET A 30 -8.68 3.70 -3.67
CA MET A 30 -8.40 2.65 -4.65
C MET A 30 -7.62 1.49 -4.03
N LEU A 31 -6.55 1.76 -3.27
CA LEU A 31 -5.75 0.73 -2.61
C LEU A 31 -6.58 -0.04 -1.56
N ARG A 32 -7.51 0.62 -0.87
CA ARG A 32 -8.48 -0.05 0.02
C ARG A 32 -9.39 -1.00 -0.75
N GLN A 33 -9.83 -0.64 -1.95
CA GLN A 33 -10.63 -1.54 -2.80
C GLN A 33 -9.83 -2.77 -3.24
N LEU A 34 -8.54 -2.61 -3.57
CA LEU A 34 -7.66 -3.73 -3.91
C LEU A 34 -7.47 -4.68 -2.72
N ALA A 35 -7.26 -4.15 -1.51
CA ALA A 35 -7.20 -4.96 -0.30
C ALA A 35 -8.49 -5.75 -0.06
N ALA A 36 -9.65 -5.10 -0.22
CA ALA A 36 -10.95 -5.74 -0.04
C ALA A 36 -11.23 -6.80 -1.12
N ALA A 37 -10.79 -6.58 -2.36
CA ALA A 37 -10.93 -7.54 -3.45
C ALA A 37 -10.07 -8.80 -3.20
N ALA A 38 -8.83 -8.62 -2.76
CA ALA A 38 -7.95 -9.73 -2.39
C ALA A 38 -8.51 -10.56 -1.22
N GLU A 39 -9.06 -9.89 -0.19
CA GLU A 39 -9.71 -10.56 0.94
C GLU A 39 -10.93 -11.38 0.50
N GLN A 40 -11.76 -10.83 -0.39
CA GLN A 40 -12.91 -11.54 -0.96
C GLN A 40 -12.50 -12.75 -1.83
N ALA A 41 -11.34 -12.67 -2.47
CA ALA A 41 -10.77 -13.78 -3.23
C ALA A 41 -10.12 -14.85 -2.35
N GLY A 42 -10.04 -14.64 -1.03
CA GLY A 42 -9.34 -15.52 -0.09
C GLY A 42 -7.82 -15.37 -0.10
N ASP A 43 -7.28 -14.40 -0.84
CA ASP A 43 -5.85 -14.11 -0.88
C ASP A 43 -5.48 -13.18 0.30
N THR A 44 -5.22 -13.81 1.44
CA THR A 44 -4.93 -13.12 2.69
C THR A 44 -3.59 -12.38 2.61
N VAL A 45 -2.59 -12.91 1.90
CA VAL A 45 -1.27 -12.28 1.77
C VAL A 45 -1.41 -11.02 0.93
N ALA A 46 -2.04 -11.10 -0.24
CA ALA A 46 -2.25 -9.92 -1.08
C ALA A 46 -3.10 -8.86 -0.35
N ALA A 47 -4.13 -9.27 0.40
CA ALA A 47 -4.94 -8.33 1.18
C ALA A 47 -4.11 -7.57 2.22
N GLN A 48 -3.21 -8.26 2.93
CA GLN A 48 -2.31 -7.62 3.90
C GLN A 48 -1.29 -6.69 3.22
N THR A 49 -0.71 -7.12 2.10
CA THR A 49 0.20 -6.30 1.28
C THR A 49 -0.47 -5.00 0.84
N TRP A 50 -1.69 -5.07 0.28
CA TRP A 50 -2.42 -3.87 -0.15
C TRP A 50 -2.77 -2.94 1.01
N ARG A 51 -3.07 -3.48 2.20
CA ARG A 51 -3.28 -2.66 3.41
C ARG A 51 -2.00 -1.95 3.83
N ALA A 52 -0.86 -2.64 3.85
CA ALA A 52 0.43 -2.05 4.18
C ALA A 52 0.83 -0.94 3.18
N ILE A 53 0.63 -1.16 1.87
CA ILE A 53 0.83 -0.13 0.83
C ILE A 53 -0.09 1.06 1.08
N THR A 54 -1.37 0.83 1.42
CA THR A 54 -2.33 1.90 1.71
C THR A 54 -1.87 2.76 2.88
N GLU A 55 -1.42 2.13 3.97
CA GLU A 55 -0.94 2.83 5.17
C GLU A 55 0.32 3.63 4.87
N ALA A 56 1.27 3.05 4.14
CA ALA A 56 2.48 3.74 3.70
C ALA A 56 2.15 4.94 2.79
N ALA A 57 1.27 4.78 1.81
CA ALA A 57 0.87 5.87 0.91
C ALA A 57 0.19 7.02 1.68
N ALA A 58 -0.69 6.69 2.63
CA ALA A 58 -1.33 7.69 3.48
C ALA A 58 -0.32 8.46 4.34
N ARG A 59 0.74 7.81 4.85
CA ARG A 59 1.82 8.47 5.58
C ARG A 59 2.61 9.43 4.67
N ILE A 60 2.98 9.00 3.47
CA ILE A 60 3.70 9.83 2.48
C ILE A 60 2.89 11.09 2.17
N LEU A 61 1.61 10.94 1.83
CA LEU A 61 0.74 12.06 1.49
C LEU A 61 0.52 13.04 2.65
N ALA A 62 0.53 12.54 3.89
CA ALA A 62 0.46 13.37 5.08
C ALA A 62 1.73 14.21 5.27
N LEU A 63 2.91 13.61 5.03
CA LEU A 63 4.20 14.33 5.06
C LEU A 63 4.29 15.40 3.97
N GLU A 64 3.78 15.13 2.77
CA GLU A 64 3.76 16.12 1.68
C GLU A 64 2.76 17.26 1.91
N SER A 65 1.70 17.01 2.68
CA SER A 65 0.68 18.03 3.00
C SER A 65 1.09 18.95 4.15
N ASP A 66 2.15 18.62 4.91
CA ASP A 66 2.69 19.42 6.02
C ASP A 66 4.18 19.72 5.80
N PRO A 67 4.52 20.61 4.85
CA PRO A 67 5.88 21.10 4.69
C PRO A 67 6.19 22.03 5.87
N ARG A 68 7.05 21.59 6.79
CA ARG A 68 7.59 22.44 7.87
C ARG A 68 8.16 23.76 7.35
#